data_AF-A0A653FB98-F1
#
_entry.id   AF-A0A653FB98-F1
#
_cell.length_a   1.000
_cell.length_b   1.000
_cell.length_c   1.000
_cell.angle_alpha   90.00
_cell.angle_beta   90.00
_cell.angle_gamma   90.00
#
_symmetry.space_group_name_H-M   'P 1'
#
loop_
_entity.id
_entity.type
_entity.pdbx_description
1 polymer ?
#
loop_
_entity_poly.entity_id
_entity_poly.type
_entity_poly.pdbx_seq_one_letter_code
_entity_poly.pdbx_strand_id
1 'polypeptide(L)'
;MSRLHAGVLAALSQTPVISLEYQPKCRDFALSIDDERSLLRTDALSVSAVVERVLATLDDAAAIREKTRAAVNVLRARLDTDYGVLRTGLAVSRA
;
A
#
# COMPACT_ATOMS: atom_id res chain seq x y z
N MET A 1 15.04 -3.70 -6.16
CA MET A 1 14.11 -2.70 -6.74
C MET A 1 12.76 -3.29 -7.16
N SER A 2 12.65 -4.53 -7.65
CA SER A 2 11.38 -5.10 -8.14
C SER A 2 10.26 -5.31 -7.10
N ARG A 3 10.59 -5.63 -5.84
CA ARG A 3 9.60 -5.99 -4.81
C ARG A 3 8.66 -4.84 -4.41
N LEU A 4 9.19 -3.62 -4.30
CA LEU A 4 8.38 -2.43 -4.03
C LEU A 4 7.40 -2.14 -5.17
N HIS A 5 7.87 -2.22 -6.42
CA HIS A 5 7.02 -2.02 -7.59
C HIS A 5 5.89 -3.04 -7.66
N ALA A 6 6.15 -4.30 -7.29
CA ALA A 6 5.10 -5.31 -7.19
C ALA A 6 4.04 -4.93 -6.15
N GLY A 7 4.44 -4.43 -4.98
CA GLY A 7 3.51 -3.92 -3.96
C GLY A 7 2.67 -2.73 -4.45
N VAL A 8 3.28 -1.79 -5.18
CA VAL A 8 2.58 -0.64 -5.77
C VAL A 8 1.55 -1.11 -6.81
N LEU A 9 1.93 -2.01 -7.71
CA LEU A 9 1.01 -2.55 -8.72
C LEU A 9 -0.12 -3.37 -8.09
N ALA A 10 0.18 -4.14 -7.03
CA ALA A 10 -0.82 -4.85 -6.26
C ALA A 10 -1.84 -3.89 -5.64
N ALA A 11 -1.38 -2.79 -5.01
CA ALA A 11 -2.28 -1.79 -4.46
C ALA A 11 -3.18 -1.12 -5.52
N LEU A 12 -2.61 -0.77 -6.68
CA LEU A 12 -3.37 -0.17 -7.79
C LEU A 12 -4.43 -1.11 -8.39
N SER A 13 -4.11 -2.41 -8.44
CA SER A 13 -5.01 -3.46 -8.92
C SER A 13 -5.93 -4.03 -7.84
N GLN A 14 -5.79 -3.56 -6.59
CA GLN A 14 -6.48 -4.14 -5.43
C GLN A 14 -6.21 -5.65 -5.33
N THR A 15 -4.99 -6.09 -5.61
CA THR A 15 -4.61 -7.48 -5.42
C THR A 15 -4.08 -7.63 -3.99
N PRO A 16 -4.69 -8.47 -3.12
CA PRO A 16 -4.13 -8.77 -1.81
C PRO A 16 -2.69 -9.28 -1.94
N VAL A 17 -1.79 -8.73 -1.13
CA VAL A 17 -0.36 -9.05 -1.20
C VAL A 17 0.17 -9.43 0.17
N ILE A 18 1.13 -10.33 0.19
CA ILE A 18 1.94 -10.64 1.36
C ILE A 18 3.38 -10.33 0.97
N SER A 19 4.03 -9.46 1.74
CA SER A 19 5.40 -9.04 1.51
C SER A 19 6.28 -9.49 2.67
N LEU A 20 7.28 -10.31 2.34
CA LEU A 20 8.33 -10.65 3.29
C LEU A 20 9.21 -9.40 3.51
N GLU A 21 9.19 -8.89 4.73
CA GLU A 21 9.89 -7.66 5.11
C GLU A 21 11.39 -7.87 5.00
N TYR A 22 11.97 -7.35 3.92
CA TYR A 22 13.41 -7.43 3.66
C TYR A 22 14.11 -6.09 3.91
N GLN A 23 13.39 -4.96 3.81
CA GLN A 23 13.93 -3.60 3.87
C GLN A 23 12.87 -2.56 4.29
N PRO A 24 13.28 -1.46 4.98
CA PRO A 24 12.35 -0.45 5.53
C PRO A 24 11.40 0.16 4.50
N LYS A 25 11.84 0.32 3.24
CA LYS A 25 11.00 0.91 2.18
C LYS A 25 9.72 0.15 1.86
N CYS A 26 9.73 -1.19 1.97
CA CYS A 26 8.50 -1.99 1.73
C CYS A 26 7.52 -1.83 2.89
N ARG A 27 8.05 -1.68 4.11
CA ARG A 27 7.26 -1.40 5.31
C ARG A 27 6.65 0.00 5.25
N ASP A 28 7.43 1.02 4.91
CA ASP A 28 6.96 2.40 4.76
C ASP A 28 5.82 2.48 3.73
N PHE A 29 5.95 1.75 2.63
CA PHE A 29 4.89 1.66 1.62
C PHE A 29 3.62 1.00 2.17
N ALA A 30 3.72 -0.19 2.78
CA ALA A 30 2.57 -0.89 3.35
C ALA A 30 1.85 -0.04 4.41
N LEU A 31 2.62 0.69 5.24
CA LEU A 31 2.08 1.65 6.21
C LEU A 31 1.32 2.79 5.54
N SER A 32 1.84 3.34 4.43
CA SER A 32 1.19 4.47 3.74
C SER A 32 -0.17 4.15 3.12
N ILE A 33 -0.49 2.86 2.93
CA ILE A 33 -1.78 2.38 2.40
C ILE A 33 -2.58 1.60 3.45
N ASP A 34 -2.28 1.76 4.75
CA ASP A 34 -2.92 1.09 5.88
C ASP A 34 -2.94 -0.45 5.80
N ASP A 35 -1.91 -1.05 5.21
CA ASP A 35 -1.82 -2.49 4.95
C ASP A 35 -0.66 -3.18 5.67
N GLU A 36 -0.42 -2.82 6.92
CA GLU A 36 0.59 -3.46 7.80
C GLU A 36 0.45 -4.99 7.89
N ARG A 37 -0.77 -5.49 7.71
CA ARG A 37 -1.10 -6.93 7.71
C ARG A 37 -0.40 -7.70 6.59
N SER A 38 -0.06 -7.03 5.48
CA SER A 38 0.69 -7.64 4.38
C SER A 38 2.12 -7.97 4.77
N LEU A 39 2.66 -7.39 5.84
CA LEU A 39 4.06 -7.57 6.22
C LEU A 39 4.26 -8.87 7.02
N LEU A 40 5.27 -9.63 6.60
CA LEU A 40 5.82 -10.76 7.35
C LEU A 40 7.30 -10.49 7.64
N ARG A 41 7.63 -10.33 8.91
CA ARG A 41 8.99 -10.14 9.38
C ARG A 41 9.86 -11.37 9.12
N THR A 42 11.02 -11.19 8.49
CA THR A 42 11.90 -12.30 8.14
C THR A 42 12.58 -12.96 9.33
N ASP A 43 12.75 -12.25 10.45
CA ASP A 43 13.34 -12.77 11.68
C ASP A 43 12.39 -13.64 12.51
N ALA A 44 11.08 -13.60 12.20
CA ALA A 44 10.03 -14.41 12.82
C ALA A 44 9.35 -15.35 11.81
N LEU A 45 9.96 -15.59 10.65
CA LEU A 45 9.34 -16.32 9.54
C LEU A 45 9.46 -17.84 9.74
N SER A 46 8.33 -18.53 9.72
CA SER A 46 8.26 -19.99 9.56
C SER A 46 7.40 -20.35 8.35
N VAL A 47 7.56 -21.59 7.84
CA VAL A 47 6.72 -22.09 6.75
C VAL A 47 5.23 -22.08 7.14
N SER A 48 4.91 -22.51 8.37
CA SER A 48 3.53 -22.48 8.87
C SER A 48 2.95 -21.07 8.91
N ALA A 49 3.73 -20.09 9.37
CA ALA A 49 3.30 -18.70 9.43
C ALA A 49 2.99 -18.12 8.04
N VAL A 50 3.75 -18.50 7.01
CA VAL A 50 3.47 -18.11 5.62
C VAL A 50 2.17 -18.73 5.14
N VAL A 51 1.98 -20.04 5.36
CA VAL A 51 0.77 -20.75 4.92
C VAL A 51 -0.48 -20.18 5.60
N GLU A 52 -0.43 -20.00 6.92
CA GLU A 52 -1.53 -19.40 7.69
C GLU A 52 -1.87 -18.00 7.19
N ARG A 53 -0.88 -17.16 6.91
CA ARG A 53 -1.11 -15.81 6.38
C ARG A 53 -1.74 -15.85 4.99
N VAL A 54 -1.30 -16.75 4.12
CA VAL A 54 -1.89 -16.91 2.78
C VAL A 54 -3.35 -17.32 2.88
N LEU A 55 -3.67 -18.34 3.69
CA LEU A 55 -5.04 -18.80 3.87
C LEU A 55 -5.93 -17.68 4.44
N ALA A 56 -5.49 -16.99 5.49
CA ALA A 56 -6.22 -15.86 6.05
C ALA A 56 -6.43 -14.71 5.04
N THR A 57 -5.45 -14.46 4.16
CA THR A 57 -5.54 -13.44 3.11
C THR A 57 -6.55 -13.84 2.03
N LEU A 58 -6.64 -15.13 1.70
CA LEU A 58 -7.63 -15.64 0.76
C LEU A 58 -9.04 -15.53 1.34
N ASP A 59 -9.22 -15.89 2.61
CA ASP A 59 -10.50 -15.82 3.30
C ASP A 59 -11.00 -14.37 3.44
N ASP A 60 -10.11 -13.42 3.73
CA ASP A 60 -10.43 -11.99 3.91
C ASP A 60 -10.25 -11.15 2.63
N ALA A 61 -10.07 -11.80 1.47
CA ALA A 61 -9.62 -11.13 0.26
C ALA A 61 -10.55 -9.97 -0.15
N ALA A 62 -11.86 -10.12 0.01
CA ALA A 62 -12.82 -9.07 -0.33
C ALA A 62 -12.67 -7.82 0.55
N ALA A 63 -12.51 -7.98 1.86
CA ALA A 63 -12.35 -6.83 2.76
C ALA A 63 -10.98 -6.18 2.58
N ILE A 64 -9.93 -6.97 2.31
CA ILE A 64 -8.60 -6.44 1.98
C ILE A 64 -8.69 -5.56 0.74
N ARG A 65 -9.33 -6.03 -0.34
CA ARG A 65 -9.55 -5.23 -1.56
C ARG A 65 -10.24 -3.91 -1.28
N GLU A 66 -11.29 -3.96 -0.46
CA GLU A 66 -12.05 -2.77 -0.11
C GLU A 66 -11.20 -1.76 0.66
N LYS A 67 -10.45 -2.23 1.66
CA LYS A 67 -9.58 -1.38 2.47
C LYS A 67 -8.48 -0.75 1.62
N THR A 68 -7.81 -1.53 0.78
CA THR A 68 -6.77 -1.03 -0.13
C THR A 68 -7.33 0.02 -1.08
N ARG A 69 -8.52 -0.22 -1.65
CA ARG A 69 -9.21 0.74 -2.51
C ARG A 69 -9.50 2.06 -1.79
N ALA A 70 -10.02 1.98 -0.57
CA ALA A 70 -10.31 3.15 0.26
C ALA A 70 -9.04 3.96 0.55
N ALA A 71 -7.97 3.30 1.00
CA ALA A 71 -6.70 3.96 1.30
C ALA A 71 -6.08 4.66 0.07
N VAL A 72 -6.05 3.98 -1.07
CA VAL A 72 -5.54 4.58 -2.32
C VAL A 72 -6.38 5.79 -2.76
N ASN A 73 -7.70 5.74 -2.57
CA ASN A 73 -8.56 6.88 -2.91
C ASN A 73 -8.31 8.10 -2.00
N VAL A 74 -8.05 7.89 -0.72
CA VAL A 74 -7.64 8.97 0.21
C VAL A 74 -6.35 9.64 -0.27
N LEU A 75 -5.35 8.85 -0.64
CA LEU A 75 -4.07 9.37 -1.15
C LEU A 75 -4.24 10.16 -2.45
N ARG A 76 -5.09 9.67 -3.38
CA ARG A 76 -5.42 10.39 -4.62
C ARG A 76 -6.10 11.73 -4.35
N ALA A 77 -7.12 11.75 -3.49
CA ALA A 77 -7.82 12.98 -3.14
C ALA A 77 -6.89 14.03 -2.50
N ARG A 78 -5.95 13.58 -1.66
CA ARG A 78 -4.91 14.44 -1.10
C ARG A 78 -4.00 15.02 -2.19
N LEU A 79 -3.53 14.18 -3.11
CA LEU A 79 -2.68 14.62 -4.21
C LEU A 79 -3.38 15.66 -5.11
N ASP A 80 -4.66 15.44 -5.42
CA ASP A 80 -5.47 16.38 -6.20
C ASP A 80 -5.63 17.73 -5.50
N THR A 81 -5.82 17.69 -4.17
CA THR A 81 -5.88 18.90 -3.33
C THR A 81 -4.57 19.67 -3.37
N ASP A 82 -3.45 18.98 -3.16
CA ASP A 82 -2.11 19.56 -3.17
C ASP A 82 -1.79 20.20 -4.54
N TYR A 83 -2.17 19.54 -5.65
CA TYR A 83 -2.03 20.12 -6.98
C TYR A 83 -2.94 21.33 -7.22
N GLY A 84 -4.14 21.35 -6.64
CA GLY A 84 -5.03 22.51 -6.67
C GLY A 84 -4.41 23.73 -5.99
N VAL A 85 -3.79 23.53 -4.82
CA VAL A 85 -3.08 24.59 -4.08
C VAL A 85 -1.91 25.13 -4.89
N LEU A 86 -1.06 24.23 -5.43
CA LEU A 86 0.10 24.63 -6.23
C LEU A 86 -0.31 25.42 -7.48
N ARG A 87 -1.35 24.97 -8.19
CA ARG A 87 -1.86 25.66 -9.39
C ARG A 87 -2.32 27.08 -9.06
N THR A 88 -3.02 27.25 -7.95
CA THR A 88 -3.51 28.56 -7.50
C THR A 88 -2.35 29.48 -7.11
N GLY A 89 -1.38 28.99 -6.33
CA GLY A 89 -0.20 29.76 -5.94
C GLY A 89 0.67 30.19 -7.12
N LEU A 90 0.86 29.30 -8.11
CA LEU A 90 1.60 29.62 -9.34
C LEU A 90 0.86 30.62 -10.24
N ALA A 91 -0.47 30.60 -10.25
CA ALA A 91 -1.26 31.59 -10.99
C ALA A 91 -1.14 32.99 -10.37
N VAL A 92 -1.17 33.09 -9.03
CA VAL A 92 -1.00 34.36 -8.30
C VAL A 92 0.41 34.92 -8.47
N SER A 93 1.45 34.08 -8.48
CA SER A 93 2.84 34.53 -8.66
C SER A 93 3.18 34.99 -10.10
N ARG A 94 2.31 34.71 -11.08
CA ARG A 94 2.48 35.12 -12.48
C ARG A 94 1.69 36.39 -12.84
N ALA A 95 0.78 36.84 -11.98
CA ALA A 95 -0.03 38.05 -12.14
C ALA A 95 0.64 39.24 -11.46
#